data_AF-A0A329MWP8-F1
#
_entry.id   AF-A0A329MWP8-F1
#
_cell.length_a   1.000
_cell.length_b   1.000
_cell.length_c   1.000
_cell.angle_alpha   90.00
_cell.angle_beta   90.00
_cell.angle_gamma   90.00
#
_symmetry.space_group_name_H-M   'P 1'
#
loop_
_entity.id
_entity.type
_entity.pdbx_description
1 polymer ?
#
loop_
_entity_poly.entity_id
_entity_poly.type
_entity_poly.pdbx_seq_one_letter_code
_entity_poly.pdbx_strand_id
1 'polypeptide(L)'
;MFRMYRFISSSEERLNLPDFRDGMVLPESLPLRGKHIMMSRYLYLWGLFFLLLVNSSTAREKYETEKERLQAKIDAFMQPYRSGKEEALHLLLTRIEAGQSLPEDDSTYMAFNAFYTKNRKAYRKLRLQSLERYPAPPDRFPGYDRVPVSQLDMEQGALDKIGTVVQQLTNIRTLDVEESATVQYALLASVFKYLQDKYGLSLAEMMETYGCGSLIFTEKQDREHWQVTRVNRVYITRYRWNMETNIVDRVEVWVTDGEIQPAGWLSDATFKANTPELELMRDVTTCLWSLYDRKYHGIDTGCDSASGFLEANSDRYAALRNSRIGRLPRLPGDWEENYARKEDPVVDDLVLPLERSGDGTYRLSEAMSVSEFGYFNVLNHIQARLSENPADNIDFITSWLTGYKVYAMPAGKDVWRLTTGFGSLAFSFTWNIRTDAISDGVRYTRKPL
;
A
#
# COMPACT_ATOMS: atom_id res chain seq x y z
N MET A 1 9.55 -39.07 48.35
CA MET A 1 9.92 -40.49 48.17
C MET A 1 9.33 -40.92 46.82
N PHE A 2 10.18 -41.34 45.86
CA PHE A 2 9.82 -42.03 44.60
C PHE A 2 8.96 -41.26 43.55
N ARG A 3 9.15 -41.38 42.22
CA ARG A 3 10.19 -41.95 41.34
C ARG A 3 9.94 -41.39 39.93
N MET A 4 11.01 -41.27 39.16
CA MET A 4 11.03 -41.07 37.70
C MET A 4 10.03 -41.96 36.94
N TYR A 5 9.54 -41.48 35.79
CA TYR A 5 9.63 -42.26 34.55
C TYR A 5 10.07 -41.41 33.35
N ARG A 6 10.84 -42.08 32.51
CA ARG A 6 11.74 -41.64 31.45
C ARG A 6 11.00 -41.57 30.12
N PHE A 7 11.44 -40.62 29.30
CA PHE A 7 11.26 -40.54 27.85
C PHE A 7 11.53 -41.86 27.11
N ILE A 8 10.72 -42.14 26.08
CA ILE A 8 11.18 -42.66 24.78
C ILE A 8 10.46 -41.87 23.67
N SER A 9 11.26 -41.44 22.70
CA SER A 9 10.92 -40.66 21.51
C SER A 9 10.09 -41.43 20.48
N SER A 10 9.21 -40.73 19.78
CA SER A 10 9.03 -40.92 18.34
C SER A 10 9.07 -39.56 17.66
N SER A 11 9.99 -39.47 16.72
CA SER A 11 10.25 -38.37 15.80
C SER A 11 9.02 -37.97 15.01
N GLU A 12 8.61 -36.71 15.14
CA GLU A 12 7.94 -35.99 14.06
C GLU A 12 8.67 -34.65 13.92
N GLU A 13 9.33 -34.48 12.77
CA GLU A 13 9.85 -33.20 12.31
C GLU A 13 8.70 -32.19 12.27
N ARG A 14 8.62 -31.34 13.29
CA ARG A 14 7.82 -30.13 13.19
C ARG A 14 8.53 -29.19 12.24
N LEU A 15 7.94 -28.98 11.07
CA LEU A 15 8.18 -27.82 10.23
C LEU A 15 8.07 -26.57 11.12
N ASN A 16 9.20 -25.95 11.40
CA ASN A 16 9.26 -24.62 11.99
C ASN A 16 8.74 -23.63 10.93
N LEU A 17 7.43 -23.40 10.91
CA LEU A 17 6.83 -22.30 10.17
C LEU A 17 7.15 -20.98 10.90
N PRO A 18 7.52 -19.90 10.19
CA PRO A 18 7.71 -18.58 10.79
C PRO A 18 6.43 -18.10 11.49
N ASP A 19 6.56 -17.50 12.66
CA ASP A 19 5.46 -16.87 13.39
C ASP A 19 5.06 -15.57 12.68
N PHE A 20 3.99 -15.61 11.88
CA PHE A 20 3.48 -14.46 11.12
C PHE A 20 2.86 -13.35 11.99
N ARG A 21 2.89 -13.47 13.33
CA ARG A 21 2.34 -12.46 14.26
C ARG A 21 3.02 -11.10 14.18
N ASP A 22 4.26 -11.04 13.69
CA ASP A 22 5.07 -9.81 13.69
C ASP A 22 5.01 -9.01 12.37
N GLY A 23 4.42 -9.58 11.31
CA GLY A 23 4.46 -9.01 9.94
C GLY A 23 3.53 -7.81 9.69
N MET A 24 2.56 -7.58 10.58
CA MET A 24 1.80 -6.33 10.68
C MET A 24 1.35 -6.17 12.11
N VAL A 25 2.17 -5.48 12.91
CA VAL A 25 1.73 -4.95 14.21
C VAL A 25 0.66 -3.89 13.94
N LEU A 26 -0.60 -4.33 13.78
CA LEU A 26 -1.71 -3.50 14.20
C LEU A 26 -1.48 -3.24 15.68
N PRO A 27 -1.46 -1.98 16.15
CA PRO A 27 -1.17 -1.69 17.54
C PRO A 27 -2.10 -2.53 18.43
N GLU A 28 -1.52 -3.32 19.33
CA GLU A 28 -2.24 -4.21 20.27
C GLU A 28 -3.23 -3.44 21.18
N SER A 29 -3.22 -2.11 21.13
CA SER A 29 -4.23 -1.23 21.71
C SER A 29 -5.38 -0.96 20.73
N LEU A 30 -6.22 -1.97 20.47
CA LEU A 30 -7.61 -1.73 20.10
C LEU A 30 -8.41 -1.48 21.39
N PRO A 31 -8.78 -0.24 21.76
CA PRO A 31 -9.78 -0.04 22.80
C PRO A 31 -11.15 -0.30 22.17
N LEU A 32 -11.50 -1.57 21.94
CA LEU A 32 -12.89 -1.96 21.66
C LEU A 32 -13.68 -1.95 22.97
N ARG A 33 -13.81 -0.77 23.59
CA ARG A 33 -14.82 -0.50 24.60
C ARG A 33 -15.24 0.96 24.60
N GLY A 34 -16.41 1.18 24.00
CA GLY A 34 -17.32 2.28 24.35
C GLY A 34 -16.99 3.65 23.78
N LYS A 35 -17.34 3.88 22.50
CA LYS A 35 -17.96 5.12 21.98
C LYS A 35 -18.13 5.02 20.46
N HIS A 36 -19.37 4.84 20.00
CA HIS A 36 -19.77 4.73 18.59
C HIS A 36 -19.38 5.93 17.69
N ILE A 37 -18.94 7.07 18.26
CA ILE A 37 -18.65 8.30 17.51
C ILE A 37 -17.17 8.38 17.06
N MET A 38 -16.27 7.53 17.60
CA MET A 38 -14.85 7.55 17.19
C MET A 38 -14.53 6.67 15.98
N MET A 39 -15.34 5.66 15.64
CA MET A 39 -15.00 4.68 14.60
C MET A 39 -14.97 5.25 13.19
N SER A 40 -15.82 6.23 12.87
CA SER A 40 -15.87 6.82 11.52
C SER A 40 -14.57 7.56 11.19
N ARG A 41 -14.03 8.39 12.09
CA ARG A 41 -12.77 9.12 11.85
C ARG A 41 -11.58 8.20 11.56
N TYR A 42 -11.45 7.10 12.30
CA TYR A 42 -10.36 6.14 12.07
C TYR A 42 -10.49 5.44 10.71
N LEU A 43 -11.70 5.04 10.30
CA LEU A 43 -11.90 4.27 9.06
C LEU A 43 -11.61 5.06 7.77
N TYR A 44 -11.91 6.36 7.73
CA TYR A 44 -11.55 7.23 6.59
C TYR A 44 -10.04 7.39 6.44
N LEU A 45 -9.35 7.54 7.57
CA LEU A 45 -7.92 7.74 7.61
C LEU A 45 -7.17 6.43 7.29
N TRP A 46 -7.70 5.27 7.68
CA TRP A 46 -7.15 3.97 7.27
C TRP A 46 -7.39 3.67 5.79
N GLY A 47 -8.54 4.01 5.22
CA GLY A 47 -8.80 3.89 3.78
C GLY A 47 -7.87 4.76 2.93
N LEU A 48 -7.55 5.96 3.43
CA LEU A 48 -6.50 6.82 2.88
C LEU A 48 -5.11 6.25 3.13
N PHE A 49 -4.79 5.73 4.32
CA PHE A 49 -3.50 5.11 4.68
C PHE A 49 -3.10 3.97 3.74
N PHE A 50 -4.02 3.08 3.40
CA PHE A 50 -3.72 1.89 2.59
C PHE A 50 -3.68 2.15 1.08
N LEU A 51 -4.32 3.22 0.57
CA LEU A 51 -4.09 3.70 -0.80
C LEU A 51 -2.61 4.01 -1.08
N LEU A 52 -1.89 4.37 -0.02
CA LEU A 52 -0.57 4.98 -0.10
C LEU A 52 0.54 3.93 -0.29
N LEU A 53 0.20 2.64 -0.16
CA LEU A 53 1.07 1.51 -0.51
C LEU A 53 1.23 1.32 -2.03
N VAL A 54 0.50 2.08 -2.86
CA VAL A 54 0.61 1.99 -4.32
C VAL A 54 1.11 3.32 -4.90
N ASN A 55 2.41 3.33 -5.22
CA ASN A 55 3.11 4.20 -6.17
C ASN A 55 3.08 5.73 -5.96
N SER A 56 4.27 6.33 -5.81
CA SER A 56 4.48 7.75 -6.17
C SER A 56 5.94 8.05 -6.54
N SER A 57 6.35 7.78 -7.78
CA SER A 57 7.70 8.16 -8.24
C SER A 57 7.85 9.67 -8.34
N THR A 58 8.92 10.20 -7.75
CA THR A 58 9.33 11.60 -7.85
C THR A 58 10.49 11.79 -8.83
N ALA A 59 10.32 12.78 -9.72
CA ALA A 59 11.29 13.57 -10.50
C ALA A 59 12.26 12.93 -11.54
N ARG A 60 12.20 13.39 -12.82
CA ARG A 60 13.27 14.15 -13.53
C ARG A 60 12.91 14.62 -14.97
N GLU A 61 13.75 15.48 -15.55
CA GLU A 61 13.76 16.19 -16.85
C GLU A 61 13.78 15.37 -18.16
N LYS A 62 13.85 14.03 -18.13
CA LYS A 62 13.80 13.21 -19.34
C LYS A 62 12.85 12.04 -19.14
N TYR A 63 11.63 12.25 -19.59
CA TYR A 63 10.55 11.31 -19.39
C TYR A 63 10.51 10.28 -20.52
N GLU A 64 10.58 9.00 -20.16
CA GLU A 64 10.58 7.90 -21.13
C GLU A 64 9.15 7.50 -21.50
N THR A 65 8.21 7.64 -20.55
CA THR A 65 6.79 7.29 -20.73
C THR A 65 5.86 8.49 -20.52
N GLU A 66 4.59 8.34 -20.93
CA GLU A 66 3.57 9.35 -20.65
C GLU A 66 3.17 9.41 -19.16
N LYS A 67 3.20 8.26 -18.46
CA LYS A 67 2.95 8.20 -17.01
C LYS A 67 3.99 9.03 -16.25
N GLU A 68 5.27 8.83 -16.54
CA GLU A 68 6.37 9.59 -15.93
C GLU A 68 6.29 11.09 -16.23
N ARG A 69 5.93 11.47 -17.47
CA ARG A 69 5.70 12.89 -17.83
C ARG A 69 4.63 13.53 -16.97
N LEU A 70 3.51 12.85 -16.78
CA LEU A 70 2.41 13.40 -16.00
C LEU A 70 2.75 13.43 -14.50
N GLN A 71 3.38 12.38 -13.97
CA GLN A 71 3.83 12.31 -12.57
C GLN A 71 4.75 13.48 -12.21
N ALA A 72 5.73 13.80 -13.04
CA ALA A 72 6.60 14.91 -12.72
C ALA A 72 5.96 16.29 -12.93
N LYS A 73 4.97 16.41 -13.82
CA LYS A 73 4.13 17.62 -13.86
C LYS A 73 3.32 17.77 -12.57
N ILE A 74 2.80 16.66 -12.03
CA ILE A 74 2.12 16.65 -10.74
C ILE A 74 3.11 17.06 -9.65
N ASP A 75 4.31 16.47 -9.59
CA ASP A 75 5.31 16.81 -8.58
C ASP A 75 5.72 18.28 -8.63
N ALA A 76 5.95 18.81 -9.83
CA ALA A 76 6.29 20.23 -10.02
C ALA A 76 5.13 21.14 -9.59
N PHE A 77 3.89 20.77 -9.90
CA PHE A 77 2.70 21.50 -9.43
C PHE A 77 2.55 21.43 -7.90
N MET A 78 2.90 20.30 -7.30
CA MET A 78 2.74 20.07 -5.87
C MET A 78 3.90 20.63 -5.02
N GLN A 79 5.02 21.00 -5.63
CA GLN A 79 6.21 21.51 -4.93
C GLN A 79 5.89 22.68 -3.97
N PRO A 80 5.06 23.69 -4.32
CA PRO A 80 4.76 24.80 -3.41
C PRO A 80 4.05 24.34 -2.13
N TYR A 81 3.26 23.27 -2.19
CA TYR A 81 2.56 22.70 -1.05
C TYR A 81 3.48 21.89 -0.11
N ARG A 82 4.78 21.77 -0.43
CA ARG A 82 5.82 21.14 0.41
C ARG A 82 6.69 22.10 1.21
N SER A 83 6.60 23.41 0.96
CA SER A 83 7.51 24.39 1.59
C SER A 83 6.98 25.82 1.68
N GLY A 84 5.87 26.16 1.02
CA GLY A 84 5.33 27.53 1.02
C GLY A 84 3.80 27.63 1.06
N LYS A 85 3.07 26.53 0.84
CA LYS A 85 1.61 26.44 0.93
C LYS A 85 1.15 25.24 1.78
N GLU A 86 1.99 24.76 2.68
CA GLU A 86 1.73 23.59 3.54
C GLU A 86 0.45 23.78 4.35
N GLU A 87 0.30 24.93 5.04
CA GLU A 87 -0.87 25.23 5.87
C GLU A 87 -2.18 25.23 5.08
N ALA A 88 -2.16 25.73 3.84
CA ALA A 88 -3.35 25.78 2.98
C ALA A 88 -3.80 24.37 2.57
N LEU A 89 -2.85 23.45 2.31
CA LEU A 89 -3.17 22.05 2.04
C LEU A 89 -3.64 21.35 3.32
N HIS A 90 -2.95 21.55 4.43
CA HIS A 90 -3.32 20.97 5.72
C HIS A 90 -4.75 21.36 6.12
N LEU A 91 -5.13 22.65 5.97
CA LEU A 91 -6.48 23.12 6.26
C LEU A 91 -7.54 22.43 5.39
N LEU A 92 -7.29 22.27 4.09
CA LEU A 92 -8.18 21.54 3.18
C LEU A 92 -8.36 20.08 3.64
N LEU A 93 -7.27 19.40 3.99
CA LEU A 93 -7.29 18.01 4.46
C LEU A 93 -8.05 17.87 5.78
N THR A 94 -7.85 18.78 6.75
CA THR A 94 -8.60 18.78 8.01
C THR A 94 -10.11 18.96 7.78
N ARG A 95 -10.52 19.80 6.82
CA ARG A 95 -11.94 19.97 6.47
C ARG A 95 -12.54 18.69 5.88
N ILE A 96 -11.80 18.02 4.98
CA ILE A 96 -12.21 16.75 4.38
C ILE A 96 -12.33 15.66 5.45
N GLU A 97 -11.36 15.58 6.36
CA GLU A 97 -11.39 14.65 7.49
C GLU A 97 -12.59 14.90 8.42
N ALA A 98 -12.96 16.17 8.63
CA ALA A 98 -14.17 16.54 9.35
C ALA A 98 -15.47 16.19 8.60
N GLY A 99 -15.39 15.57 7.43
CA GLY A 99 -16.52 15.10 6.64
C GLY A 99 -17.28 16.22 5.93
N GLN A 100 -16.65 17.39 5.77
CA GLN A 100 -17.20 18.52 5.02
C GLN A 100 -17.13 18.24 3.51
N SER A 101 -18.08 18.78 2.75
CA SER A 101 -17.98 18.79 1.29
C SER A 101 -16.76 19.59 0.85
N LEU A 102 -16.22 19.24 -0.33
CA LEU A 102 -15.15 20.03 -0.94
C LEU A 102 -15.64 21.47 -1.15
N PRO A 103 -14.99 22.48 -0.57
CA PRO A 103 -15.46 23.85 -0.72
C PRO A 103 -15.13 24.30 -2.15
N GLU A 104 -16.16 24.60 -2.95
CA GLU A 104 -15.98 25.06 -4.33
C GLU A 104 -15.25 26.40 -4.42
N ASP A 105 -15.20 27.14 -3.31
CA ASP A 105 -14.50 28.40 -3.10
C ASP A 105 -13.09 28.23 -2.49
N ASP A 106 -12.67 27.02 -2.13
CA ASP A 106 -11.33 26.77 -1.59
C ASP A 106 -10.27 26.88 -2.69
N SER A 107 -9.40 27.87 -2.56
CA SER A 107 -8.37 28.16 -3.57
C SER A 107 -7.40 27.00 -3.82
N THR A 108 -7.14 26.14 -2.83
CA THR A 108 -6.28 24.96 -2.98
C THR A 108 -7.00 23.91 -3.82
N TYR A 109 -8.25 23.62 -3.49
CA TYR A 109 -9.07 22.68 -4.26
C TYR A 109 -9.28 23.16 -5.71
N MET A 110 -9.60 24.45 -5.90
CA MET A 110 -9.73 25.05 -7.24
C MET A 110 -8.44 24.90 -8.05
N ALA A 111 -7.27 25.08 -7.44
CA ALA A 111 -5.98 24.90 -8.11
C ALA A 111 -5.76 23.44 -8.54
N PHE A 112 -6.11 22.46 -7.70
CA PHE A 112 -6.01 21.04 -8.01
C PHE A 112 -6.93 20.69 -9.19
N ASN A 113 -8.17 21.15 -9.15
CA ASN A 113 -9.15 20.92 -10.21
C ASN A 113 -8.72 21.60 -11.54
N ALA A 114 -8.15 22.79 -11.48
CA ALA A 114 -7.61 23.48 -12.66
C ALA A 114 -6.43 22.72 -13.28
N PHE A 115 -5.50 22.21 -12.45
CA PHE A 115 -4.40 21.37 -12.92
C PHE A 115 -4.92 20.09 -13.59
N TYR A 116 -5.88 19.41 -12.95
CA TYR A 116 -6.51 18.22 -13.50
C TYR A 116 -7.17 18.51 -14.85
N THR A 117 -8.01 19.55 -14.92
CA THR A 117 -8.74 19.97 -16.12
C THR A 117 -7.77 20.26 -17.28
N LYS A 118 -6.66 20.96 -17.01
CA LYS A 118 -5.62 21.24 -18.00
C LYS A 118 -4.97 19.97 -18.56
N ASN A 119 -4.85 18.92 -17.76
CA ASN A 119 -4.17 17.67 -18.12
C ASN A 119 -5.13 16.50 -18.39
N ARG A 120 -6.45 16.74 -18.45
CA ARG A 120 -7.52 15.73 -18.52
C ARG A 120 -7.29 14.65 -19.59
N LYS A 121 -6.79 15.03 -20.77
CA LYS A 121 -6.50 14.08 -21.86
C LYS A 121 -5.44 13.03 -21.48
N ALA A 122 -4.41 13.44 -20.75
CA ALA A 122 -3.34 12.54 -20.32
C ALA A 122 -3.84 11.58 -19.22
N TYR A 123 -4.58 12.09 -18.23
CA TYR A 123 -5.24 11.24 -17.22
C TYR A 123 -6.14 10.20 -17.86
N ARG A 124 -7.05 10.63 -18.75
CA ARG A 124 -7.96 9.74 -19.46
C ARG A 124 -7.23 8.64 -20.21
N LYS A 125 -6.17 9.00 -20.94
CA LYS A 125 -5.38 8.05 -21.73
C LYS A 125 -4.72 7.00 -20.83
N LEU A 126 -4.06 7.43 -19.75
CA LEU A 126 -3.37 6.52 -18.82
C LEU A 126 -4.35 5.58 -18.10
N ARG A 127 -5.47 6.11 -17.60
CA ARG A 127 -6.51 5.32 -16.93
C ARG A 127 -7.12 4.28 -17.88
N LEU A 128 -7.45 4.68 -19.11
CA LEU A 128 -7.97 3.77 -20.12
C LEU A 128 -6.97 2.66 -20.46
N GLN A 129 -5.71 3.02 -20.69
CA GLN A 129 -4.63 2.07 -20.94
C GLN A 129 -4.40 1.12 -19.75
N SER A 130 -4.69 1.54 -18.52
CA SER A 130 -4.66 0.64 -17.37
C SER A 130 -5.82 -0.34 -17.38
N LEU A 131 -7.05 0.18 -17.47
CA LEU A 131 -8.27 -0.61 -17.48
C LEU A 131 -8.24 -1.71 -18.56
N GLU A 132 -7.87 -1.38 -19.79
CA GLU A 132 -7.85 -2.31 -20.92
C GLU A 132 -6.85 -3.47 -20.79
N ARG A 133 -5.93 -3.46 -19.81
CA ARG A 133 -5.01 -4.58 -19.55
C ARG A 133 -5.66 -5.72 -18.78
N TYR A 134 -6.71 -5.45 -18.03
CA TYR A 134 -7.31 -6.41 -17.11
C TYR A 134 -8.43 -7.22 -17.76
N PRO A 135 -8.60 -8.50 -17.39
CA PRO A 135 -9.70 -9.33 -17.88
C PRO A 135 -11.06 -8.87 -17.31
N ALA A 136 -12.14 -9.32 -17.94
CA ALA A 136 -13.50 -9.16 -17.43
C ALA A 136 -13.73 -10.06 -16.19
N PRO A 137 -14.56 -9.64 -15.22
CA PRO A 137 -14.80 -10.41 -14.00
C PRO A 137 -15.52 -11.73 -14.30
N PRO A 138 -15.29 -12.78 -13.50
CA PRO A 138 -16.09 -14.00 -13.61
C PRO A 138 -17.55 -13.74 -13.19
N ASP A 139 -18.47 -14.54 -13.72
CA ASP A 139 -19.90 -14.43 -13.40
C ASP A 139 -20.24 -14.80 -11.95
N ARG A 140 -19.38 -15.61 -11.31
CA ARG A 140 -19.61 -16.15 -9.97
C ARG A 140 -18.33 -16.13 -9.14
N PHE A 141 -18.52 -15.97 -7.83
CA PHE A 141 -17.47 -16.01 -6.82
C PHE A 141 -17.75 -17.19 -5.87
N PRO A 142 -17.30 -18.42 -6.20
CA PRO A 142 -17.49 -19.57 -5.32
C PRO A 142 -16.77 -19.39 -3.98
N GLY A 143 -17.44 -19.74 -2.88
CA GLY A 143 -16.91 -19.55 -1.52
C GLY A 143 -17.02 -18.11 -1.01
N TYR A 144 -17.92 -17.30 -1.58
CA TYR A 144 -18.18 -15.94 -1.11
C TYR A 144 -19.66 -15.62 -0.99
N ASP A 145 -20.01 -15.01 0.14
CA ASP A 145 -21.33 -14.47 0.40
C ASP A 145 -21.37 -12.98 0.09
N ARG A 146 -22.40 -12.53 -0.64
CA ARG A 146 -22.65 -11.10 -0.83
C ARG A 146 -23.12 -10.50 0.49
N VAL A 147 -22.42 -9.48 0.99
CA VAL A 147 -22.74 -8.82 2.25
C VAL A 147 -23.15 -7.37 1.96
N PRO A 148 -24.36 -6.94 2.38
CA PRO A 148 -24.74 -5.54 2.35
C PRO A 148 -23.77 -4.71 3.21
N VAL A 149 -23.36 -3.53 2.74
CA VAL A 149 -22.47 -2.63 3.48
C VAL A 149 -23.01 -2.33 4.88
N SER A 150 -24.34 -2.25 5.05
CA SER A 150 -24.98 -2.03 6.35
C SER A 150 -24.77 -3.15 7.38
N GLN A 151 -24.30 -4.33 6.97
CA GLN A 151 -23.91 -5.41 7.88
C GLN A 151 -22.42 -5.38 8.23
N LEU A 152 -21.62 -4.64 7.46
CA LEU A 152 -20.27 -4.26 7.85
C LEU A 152 -20.44 -3.08 8.81
N ASP A 153 -19.61 -2.99 9.84
CA ASP A 153 -19.61 -1.86 10.79
C ASP A 153 -19.07 -0.58 10.10
N MET A 154 -19.82 -0.12 9.09
CA MET A 154 -19.51 0.92 8.12
C MET A 154 -20.81 1.59 7.69
N GLU A 155 -20.93 2.89 7.96
CA GLU A 155 -22.09 3.66 7.51
C GLU A 155 -22.04 3.88 5.99
N GLN A 156 -23.14 3.63 5.28
CA GLN A 156 -23.19 3.82 3.81
C GLN A 156 -22.83 5.26 3.41
N GLY A 157 -23.36 6.26 4.14
CA GLY A 157 -23.04 7.66 3.88
C GLY A 157 -21.56 7.99 4.11
N ALA A 158 -20.87 7.21 4.95
CA ALA A 158 -19.43 7.34 5.10
C ALA A 158 -18.66 6.78 3.90
N LEU A 159 -19.03 5.59 3.45
CA LEU A 159 -18.47 4.96 2.26
C LEU A 159 -18.68 5.81 1.00
N ASP A 160 -19.86 6.42 0.85
CA ASP A 160 -20.17 7.30 -0.27
C ASP A 160 -19.28 8.55 -0.27
N LYS A 161 -19.00 9.14 0.90
CA LYS A 161 -18.07 10.28 1.03
C LYS A 161 -16.63 9.88 0.68
N ILE A 162 -16.20 8.68 1.03
CA ILE A 162 -14.90 8.15 0.60
C ILE A 162 -14.88 8.00 -0.93
N GLY A 163 -15.92 7.39 -1.51
CA GLY A 163 -16.05 7.21 -2.96
C GLY A 163 -16.13 8.53 -3.76
N THR A 164 -16.49 9.63 -3.10
CA THR A 164 -16.66 10.95 -3.74
C THR A 164 -15.56 11.94 -3.32
N VAL A 165 -15.68 12.54 -2.14
CA VAL A 165 -14.82 13.63 -1.64
C VAL A 165 -13.35 13.20 -1.60
N VAL A 166 -13.07 12.04 -1.00
CA VAL A 166 -11.69 11.55 -0.89
C VAL A 166 -11.14 11.22 -2.27
N GLN A 167 -11.90 10.49 -3.09
CA GLN A 167 -11.47 10.17 -4.45
C GLN A 167 -11.25 11.40 -5.34
N GLN A 168 -12.06 12.44 -5.19
CA GLN A 168 -11.89 13.68 -5.95
C GLN A 168 -10.60 14.41 -5.56
N LEU A 169 -10.20 14.35 -4.29
CA LEU A 169 -8.91 14.88 -3.84
C LEU A 169 -7.74 14.04 -4.40
N THR A 170 -7.85 12.70 -4.33
CA THR A 170 -6.80 11.79 -4.83
C THR A 170 -6.72 11.75 -6.35
N ASN A 171 -7.72 12.29 -7.07
CA ASN A 171 -7.77 12.39 -8.53
C ASN A 171 -6.48 12.93 -9.15
N ILE A 172 -5.77 13.83 -8.45
CA ILE A 172 -4.49 14.39 -8.93
C ILE A 172 -3.38 13.33 -9.04
N ARG A 173 -3.43 12.26 -8.22
CA ARG A 173 -2.45 11.18 -8.18
C ARG A 173 -2.97 9.84 -8.72
N THR A 174 -4.27 9.65 -8.91
CA THR A 174 -4.83 8.42 -9.50
C THR A 174 -4.68 8.39 -11.02
N LEU A 175 -3.68 7.68 -11.52
CA LEU A 175 -3.32 7.51 -12.93
C LEU A 175 -3.74 6.14 -13.49
N ASP A 176 -3.94 5.14 -12.64
CA ASP A 176 -4.32 3.78 -13.03
C ASP A 176 -5.41 3.16 -12.14
N VAL A 177 -5.86 1.94 -12.50
CA VAL A 177 -6.94 1.27 -11.78
C VAL A 177 -6.49 0.79 -10.41
N GLU A 178 -5.21 0.45 -10.26
CA GLU A 178 -4.57 0.03 -9.02
C GLU A 178 -4.68 1.13 -7.95
N GLU A 179 -4.56 2.39 -8.35
CA GLU A 179 -4.67 3.59 -7.51
C GLU A 179 -6.13 4.00 -7.18
N SER A 180 -7.16 3.32 -7.72
CA SER A 180 -8.59 3.56 -7.40
C SER A 180 -9.10 2.78 -6.17
N ALA A 181 -8.23 2.02 -5.50
CA ALA A 181 -8.55 1.05 -4.47
C ALA A 181 -9.10 1.60 -3.13
N THR A 182 -9.28 2.91 -2.97
CA THR A 182 -9.57 3.55 -1.68
C THR A 182 -10.70 2.90 -0.91
N VAL A 183 -11.78 2.62 -1.64
CA VAL A 183 -13.00 2.03 -1.09
C VAL A 183 -12.73 0.62 -0.56
N GLN A 184 -11.92 -0.18 -1.26
CA GLN A 184 -11.55 -1.52 -0.79
C GLN A 184 -10.81 -1.43 0.54
N TYR A 185 -9.82 -0.55 0.60
CA TYR A 185 -9.01 -0.40 1.78
C TYR A 185 -9.78 0.16 2.98
N ALA A 186 -10.71 1.08 2.76
CA ALA A 186 -11.60 1.60 3.80
C ALA A 186 -12.48 0.50 4.43
N LEU A 187 -12.80 -0.55 3.67
CA LEU A 187 -13.64 -1.65 4.11
C LEU A 187 -12.87 -2.77 4.83
N LEU A 188 -11.54 -2.81 4.73
CA LEU A 188 -10.71 -3.92 5.22
C LEU A 188 -10.98 -4.25 6.69
N ALA A 189 -10.91 -3.25 7.58
CA ALA A 189 -11.11 -3.44 9.01
C ALA A 189 -12.55 -3.90 9.34
N SER A 190 -13.56 -3.31 8.69
CA SER A 190 -14.97 -3.69 8.89
C SER A 190 -15.26 -5.11 8.38
N VAL A 191 -14.61 -5.54 7.29
CA VAL A 191 -14.70 -6.91 6.76
C VAL A 191 -14.03 -7.89 7.72
N PHE A 192 -12.83 -7.60 8.21
CA PHE A 192 -12.12 -8.48 9.16
C PHE A 192 -12.93 -8.67 10.44
N LYS A 193 -13.47 -7.57 10.98
CA LYS A 193 -14.38 -7.62 12.12
C LYS A 193 -15.60 -8.49 11.84
N TYR A 194 -16.25 -8.31 10.68
CA TYR A 194 -17.41 -9.12 10.29
C TYR A 194 -17.07 -10.62 10.23
N LEU A 195 -15.94 -10.97 9.62
CA LEU A 195 -15.49 -12.35 9.49
C LEU A 195 -15.14 -12.99 10.84
N GLN A 196 -14.50 -12.23 11.72
CA GLN A 196 -14.25 -12.66 13.09
C GLN A 196 -15.55 -12.88 13.86
N ASP A 197 -16.48 -11.93 13.81
CA ASP A 197 -17.74 -11.97 14.57
C ASP A 197 -18.70 -13.05 14.03
N LYS A 198 -18.75 -13.28 12.72
CA LYS A 198 -19.69 -14.22 12.07
C LYS A 198 -19.14 -15.63 11.89
N TYR A 199 -17.89 -15.77 11.46
CA TYR A 199 -17.29 -17.07 11.11
C TYR A 199 -16.19 -17.51 12.09
N GLY A 200 -15.83 -16.68 13.08
CA GLY A 200 -14.82 -17.04 14.08
C GLY A 200 -13.39 -17.07 13.54
N LEU A 201 -13.14 -16.52 12.35
CA LEU A 201 -11.80 -16.49 11.76
C LEU A 201 -10.87 -15.63 12.60
N SER A 202 -9.69 -16.17 12.91
CA SER A 202 -8.65 -15.41 13.60
C SER A 202 -8.03 -14.36 12.68
N LEU A 203 -7.49 -13.30 13.27
CA LEU A 203 -6.74 -12.29 12.51
C LEU A 203 -5.58 -12.92 11.74
N ALA A 204 -4.89 -13.90 12.33
CA ALA A 204 -3.78 -14.59 11.67
C ALA A 204 -4.23 -15.33 10.40
N GLU A 205 -5.33 -16.08 10.47
CA GLU A 205 -5.89 -16.78 9.29
C GLU A 205 -6.33 -15.81 8.20
N MET A 206 -7.01 -14.73 8.58
CA MET A 206 -7.43 -13.68 7.63
C MET A 206 -6.21 -13.00 7.00
N MET A 207 -5.19 -12.68 7.78
CA MET A 207 -3.99 -12.03 7.30
C MET A 207 -3.19 -12.90 6.34
N GLU A 208 -3.00 -14.17 6.67
CA GLU A 208 -2.29 -15.12 5.83
C GLU A 208 -3.04 -15.35 4.50
N THR A 209 -4.38 -15.49 4.58
CA THR A 209 -5.23 -15.65 3.40
C THR A 209 -5.23 -14.39 2.54
N TYR A 210 -5.30 -13.21 3.16
CA TYR A 210 -5.23 -11.92 2.47
C TYR A 210 -3.88 -11.73 1.76
N GLY A 211 -2.80 -12.26 2.36
CA GLY A 211 -1.44 -12.27 1.82
C GLY A 211 -1.26 -13.09 0.55
N CYS A 212 -2.22 -13.96 0.19
CA CYS A 212 -2.21 -14.74 -1.06
C CYS A 212 -2.55 -13.90 -2.31
N GLY A 213 -2.26 -12.61 -2.30
CA GLY A 213 -2.41 -11.71 -3.45
C GLY A 213 -3.85 -11.27 -3.75
N SER A 214 -3.97 -10.36 -4.71
CA SER A 214 -5.25 -9.84 -5.20
C SER A 214 -5.24 -9.80 -6.72
N LEU A 215 -6.38 -10.11 -7.33
CA LEU A 215 -6.64 -9.99 -8.76
C LEU A 215 -7.56 -8.80 -9.02
N ILE A 216 -7.35 -8.14 -10.16
CA ILE A 216 -8.19 -7.03 -10.61
C ILE A 216 -8.83 -7.42 -11.93
N PHE A 217 -10.11 -7.11 -12.04
CA PHE A 217 -10.91 -7.29 -13.23
C PHE A 217 -11.59 -5.98 -13.57
N THR A 218 -11.77 -5.72 -14.86
CA THR A 218 -12.42 -4.49 -15.32
C THR A 218 -13.39 -4.78 -16.44
N GLU A 219 -14.47 -4.01 -16.47
CA GLU A 219 -15.50 -4.12 -17.50
C GLU A 219 -16.04 -2.73 -17.83
N LYS A 220 -16.05 -2.39 -19.12
CA LYS A 220 -16.58 -1.10 -19.57
C LYS A 220 -18.11 -1.09 -19.44
N GLN A 221 -18.63 -0.10 -18.72
CA GLN A 221 -20.08 0.08 -18.54
C GLN A 221 -20.63 1.11 -19.53
N ASP A 222 -19.95 2.26 -19.63
CA ASP A 222 -20.29 3.30 -20.61
C ASP A 222 -19.05 4.09 -21.07
N ARG A 223 -19.23 5.32 -21.56
CA ARG A 223 -18.14 6.18 -22.05
C ARG A 223 -17.19 6.63 -20.94
N GLU A 224 -17.70 6.85 -19.73
CA GLU A 224 -16.98 7.44 -18.60
C GLU A 224 -16.87 6.48 -17.41
N HIS A 225 -17.70 5.44 -17.37
CA HIS A 225 -17.73 4.48 -16.27
C HIS A 225 -17.18 3.12 -16.65
N TRP A 226 -16.37 2.59 -15.73
CA TRP A 226 -15.88 1.22 -15.73
C TRP A 226 -16.26 0.56 -14.42
N GLN A 227 -16.66 -0.70 -14.49
CA GLN A 227 -16.76 -1.56 -13.32
C GLN A 227 -15.37 -2.10 -13.01
N VAL A 228 -14.93 -1.96 -11.76
CA VAL A 228 -13.70 -2.55 -11.26
C VAL A 228 -14.11 -3.59 -10.22
N THR A 229 -13.65 -4.83 -10.40
CA THR A 229 -13.82 -5.90 -9.41
C THR A 229 -12.45 -6.31 -8.91
N ARG A 230 -12.23 -6.23 -7.61
CA ARG A 230 -11.00 -6.66 -6.96
C ARG A 230 -11.29 -7.89 -6.14
N VAL A 231 -10.60 -8.98 -6.46
CA VAL A 231 -10.79 -10.29 -5.85
C VAL A 231 -9.56 -10.60 -5.01
N ASN A 232 -9.78 -10.81 -3.72
CA ASN A 232 -8.79 -11.35 -2.78
C ASN A 232 -9.38 -12.59 -2.12
N ARG A 233 -8.55 -13.49 -1.59
CA ARG A 233 -8.99 -14.74 -0.94
C ARG A 233 -9.84 -14.51 0.34
N VAL A 234 -9.83 -13.31 0.91
CA VAL A 234 -10.66 -12.93 2.07
C VAL A 234 -11.97 -12.26 1.66
N TYR A 235 -11.92 -11.32 0.71
CA TYR A 235 -13.11 -10.59 0.27
C TYR A 235 -12.94 -10.00 -1.12
N ILE A 236 -14.07 -9.65 -1.72
CA ILE A 236 -14.20 -9.10 -3.05
C ILE A 236 -14.88 -7.75 -2.93
N THR A 237 -14.38 -6.76 -3.67
CA THR A 237 -15.07 -5.48 -3.86
C THR A 237 -15.35 -5.28 -5.32
N ARG A 238 -16.57 -4.86 -5.63
CA ARG A 238 -16.96 -4.39 -6.96
C ARG A 238 -17.47 -2.99 -6.83
N TYR A 239 -17.04 -2.10 -7.72
CA TYR A 239 -17.51 -0.73 -7.74
C TYR A 239 -17.48 -0.17 -9.15
N ARG A 240 -18.26 0.89 -9.36
CA ARG A 240 -18.23 1.65 -10.60
C ARG A 240 -17.33 2.86 -10.41
N TRP A 241 -16.35 3.00 -11.29
CA TRP A 241 -15.38 4.08 -11.28
C TRP A 241 -15.61 5.00 -12.48
N ASN A 242 -15.77 6.30 -12.22
CA ASN A 242 -15.77 7.31 -13.25
C ASN A 242 -14.34 7.74 -13.55
N MET A 243 -13.82 7.32 -14.71
CA MET A 243 -12.43 7.59 -15.11
C MET A 243 -12.15 9.09 -15.38
N GLU A 244 -13.18 9.92 -15.48
CA GLU A 244 -13.10 11.37 -15.75
C GLU A 244 -13.15 12.22 -14.47
N THR A 245 -13.75 11.75 -13.39
CA THR A 245 -13.86 12.50 -12.13
C THR A 245 -13.17 11.82 -10.95
N ASN A 246 -12.69 10.59 -11.16
CA ASN A 246 -12.19 9.65 -10.17
C ASN A 246 -13.23 9.15 -9.15
N ILE A 247 -14.49 9.60 -9.24
CA ILE A 247 -15.55 9.17 -8.32
C ILE A 247 -15.75 7.65 -8.41
N VAL A 248 -15.90 7.03 -7.26
CA VAL A 248 -16.29 5.63 -7.09
C VAL A 248 -17.67 5.57 -6.45
N ASP A 249 -18.58 4.81 -7.04
CA ASP A 249 -19.91 4.58 -6.52
C ASP A 249 -20.36 3.11 -6.72
N ARG A 250 -21.58 2.79 -6.25
CA ARG A 250 -22.19 1.45 -6.36
C ARG A 250 -21.29 0.34 -5.84
N VAL A 251 -20.78 0.54 -4.62
CA VAL A 251 -19.88 -0.42 -3.97
C VAL A 251 -20.66 -1.66 -3.54
N GLU A 252 -20.19 -2.82 -3.97
CA GLU A 252 -20.68 -4.14 -3.59
C GLU A 252 -19.53 -4.93 -2.94
N VAL A 253 -19.86 -5.69 -1.91
CA VAL A 253 -18.88 -6.48 -1.13
C VAL A 253 -19.33 -7.94 -1.07
N TRP A 254 -18.38 -8.86 -1.27
CA TRP A 254 -18.54 -10.26 -0.94
C TRP A 254 -17.43 -10.66 0.02
N VAL A 255 -17.73 -11.48 1.01
CA VAL A 255 -16.73 -11.96 1.97
C VAL A 255 -16.66 -13.48 1.88
N THR A 256 -15.49 -14.05 2.17
CA THR A 256 -15.34 -15.50 2.26
C THR A 256 -16.36 -16.09 3.24
N ASP A 257 -16.99 -17.20 2.89
CA ASP A 257 -17.88 -17.96 3.77
C ASP A 257 -17.10 -18.89 4.72
N GLY A 258 -15.76 -18.89 4.61
CA GLY A 258 -14.87 -19.76 5.36
C GLY A 258 -14.52 -21.06 4.64
N GLU A 259 -15.19 -21.37 3.53
CA GLU A 259 -14.90 -22.55 2.73
C GLU A 259 -13.64 -22.33 1.88
N ILE A 260 -12.94 -23.44 1.61
CA ILE A 260 -11.75 -23.42 0.76
C ILE A 260 -12.19 -23.24 -0.70
N GLN A 261 -11.69 -22.20 -1.37
CA GLN A 261 -12.00 -21.99 -2.80
C GLN A 261 -11.39 -23.07 -3.69
N PRO A 262 -11.99 -23.40 -4.84
CA PRO A 262 -11.49 -24.47 -5.71
C PRO A 262 -10.04 -24.24 -6.17
N ALA A 263 -9.28 -25.34 -6.29
CA ALA A 263 -7.94 -25.32 -6.86
C ALA A 263 -7.93 -24.71 -8.28
N GLY A 264 -6.91 -23.90 -8.57
CA GLY A 264 -6.73 -23.24 -9.86
C GLY A 264 -7.77 -22.14 -10.16
N TRP A 265 -8.65 -21.81 -9.20
CA TRP A 265 -9.65 -20.77 -9.42
C TRP A 265 -8.96 -19.44 -9.72
N LEU A 266 -9.19 -18.92 -10.94
CA LEU A 266 -8.60 -17.67 -11.45
C LEU A 266 -7.07 -17.69 -11.61
N SER A 267 -6.42 -18.85 -11.68
CA SER A 267 -4.95 -18.95 -11.86
C SER A 267 -4.44 -18.23 -13.10
N ASP A 268 -5.23 -18.23 -14.18
CA ASP A 268 -4.86 -17.61 -15.46
C ASP A 268 -5.39 -16.17 -15.59
N ALA A 269 -6.11 -15.67 -14.60
CA ALA A 269 -6.84 -14.41 -14.66
C ALA A 269 -5.98 -13.20 -14.27
N THR A 270 -4.84 -13.05 -14.94
CA THR A 270 -3.91 -11.93 -14.70
C THR A 270 -3.98 -10.88 -15.81
N PHE A 271 -3.36 -9.73 -15.56
CA PHE A 271 -3.33 -8.62 -16.51
C PHE A 271 -2.28 -8.82 -17.60
N LYS A 272 -2.49 -8.15 -18.74
CA LYS A 272 -1.51 -8.11 -19.84
C LYS A 272 -0.34 -7.21 -19.47
N ALA A 273 0.83 -7.80 -19.35
CA ALA A 273 2.08 -7.09 -19.14
C ALA A 273 2.73 -6.69 -20.47
N ASN A 274 3.23 -5.45 -20.56
CA ASN A 274 3.91 -4.92 -21.76
C ASN A 274 5.20 -4.15 -21.42
N THR A 275 5.65 -4.22 -20.17
CA THR A 275 6.92 -3.67 -19.70
C THR A 275 7.56 -4.67 -18.74
N PRO A 276 8.89 -4.65 -18.56
CA PRO A 276 9.57 -5.54 -17.61
C PRO A 276 9.04 -5.41 -16.17
N GLU A 277 8.63 -4.21 -15.77
CA GLU A 277 7.98 -3.95 -14.48
C GLU A 277 6.64 -4.69 -14.38
N LEU A 278 5.77 -4.50 -15.37
CA LEU A 278 4.46 -5.13 -15.41
C LEU A 278 4.57 -6.66 -15.51
N GLU A 279 5.60 -7.18 -16.18
CA GLU A 279 5.90 -8.61 -16.22
C GLU A 279 6.23 -9.14 -14.83
N LEU A 280 7.13 -8.48 -14.10
CA LEU A 280 7.48 -8.88 -12.73
C LEU A 280 6.27 -8.78 -11.80
N MET A 281 5.46 -7.71 -11.90
CA MET A 281 4.22 -7.57 -11.13
C MET A 281 3.20 -8.68 -11.41
N ARG A 282 3.06 -9.09 -12.68
CA ARG A 282 2.18 -10.21 -13.07
C ARG A 282 2.69 -11.52 -12.49
N ASP A 283 4.00 -11.76 -12.58
CA ASP A 283 4.63 -12.98 -12.07
C ASP A 283 4.51 -13.06 -10.54
N VAL A 284 4.68 -11.94 -9.83
CA VAL A 284 4.40 -11.82 -8.37
C VAL A 284 2.95 -12.14 -8.07
N THR A 285 2.01 -11.54 -8.80
CA THR A 285 0.58 -11.77 -8.61
C THR A 285 0.24 -13.25 -8.78
N THR A 286 0.82 -13.88 -9.81
CA THR A 286 0.63 -15.31 -10.10
C THR A 286 1.18 -16.17 -8.97
N CYS A 287 2.41 -15.90 -8.52
CA CYS A 287 3.00 -16.62 -7.38
C CYS A 287 2.14 -16.48 -6.12
N LEU A 288 1.82 -15.26 -5.70
CA LEU A 288 1.06 -15.03 -4.46
C LEU A 288 -0.32 -15.69 -4.52
N TRP A 289 -0.98 -15.63 -5.66
CA TRP A 289 -2.28 -16.28 -5.86
C TRP A 289 -2.21 -17.80 -5.73
N SER A 290 -1.10 -18.39 -6.17
CA SER A 290 -0.88 -19.84 -6.18
C SER A 290 -0.45 -20.40 -4.82
N LEU A 291 0.07 -19.56 -3.92
CA LEU A 291 0.37 -19.96 -2.54
C LEU A 291 -0.87 -20.45 -1.78
N TYR A 292 -2.06 -19.90 -2.10
CA TYR A 292 -3.32 -20.39 -1.55
C TYR A 292 -3.55 -21.86 -1.95
N ASP A 293 -3.39 -22.18 -3.23
CA ASP A 293 -3.64 -23.53 -3.73
C ASP A 293 -2.61 -24.53 -3.20
N ARG A 294 -1.34 -24.11 -3.05
CA ARG A 294 -0.31 -24.91 -2.38
C ARG A 294 -0.70 -25.23 -0.94
N LYS A 295 -1.12 -24.23 -0.17
CA LYS A 295 -1.46 -24.37 1.24
C LYS A 295 -2.68 -25.27 1.46
N TYR A 296 -3.77 -25.00 0.74
CA TYR A 296 -5.06 -25.62 1.02
C TYR A 296 -5.35 -26.87 0.19
N HIS A 297 -4.71 -27.02 -0.97
CA HIS A 297 -4.90 -28.18 -1.86
C HIS A 297 -3.65 -29.05 -2.03
N GLY A 298 -2.49 -28.63 -1.51
CA GLY A 298 -1.24 -29.38 -1.64
C GLY A 298 -0.72 -29.47 -3.09
N ILE A 299 -1.12 -28.53 -3.95
CA ILE A 299 -0.76 -28.54 -5.38
C ILE A 299 0.56 -27.81 -5.57
N ASP A 300 1.49 -28.42 -6.31
CA ASP A 300 2.66 -27.72 -6.81
C ASP A 300 2.25 -26.75 -7.91
N THR A 301 2.46 -25.46 -7.64
CA THR A 301 2.09 -24.37 -8.53
C THR A 301 3.30 -23.70 -9.18
N GLY A 302 4.51 -24.22 -8.95
CA GLY A 302 5.75 -23.60 -9.40
C GLY A 302 6.18 -22.35 -8.62
N CYS A 303 5.38 -21.88 -7.65
CA CYS A 303 5.83 -20.96 -6.62
C CYS A 303 5.90 -21.67 -5.26
N ASP A 304 7.13 -21.77 -4.72
CA ASP A 304 7.38 -22.47 -3.46
C ASP A 304 7.06 -21.63 -2.22
N SER A 305 7.47 -20.37 -2.28
CA SER A 305 7.25 -19.33 -1.28
C SER A 305 7.52 -17.98 -1.95
N ALA A 306 7.07 -16.87 -1.34
CA ALA A 306 7.44 -15.56 -1.87
C ALA A 306 8.96 -15.29 -1.66
N SER A 307 9.58 -15.85 -0.62
CA SER A 307 11.04 -15.83 -0.43
C SER A 307 11.78 -16.54 -1.57
N GLY A 308 11.36 -17.75 -1.94
CA GLY A 308 11.96 -18.47 -3.06
C GLY A 308 11.76 -17.75 -4.40
N PHE A 309 10.60 -17.12 -4.60
CA PHE A 309 10.35 -16.28 -5.76
C PHE A 309 11.28 -15.05 -5.80
N LEU A 310 11.49 -14.40 -4.67
CA LEU A 310 12.37 -13.24 -4.53
C LEU A 310 13.81 -13.60 -4.88
N GLU A 311 14.33 -14.72 -4.36
CA GLU A 311 15.67 -15.20 -4.67
C GLU A 311 15.84 -15.49 -6.16
N ALA A 312 14.89 -16.22 -6.76
CA ALA A 312 14.90 -16.58 -8.17
C ALA A 312 14.79 -15.35 -9.11
N ASN A 313 14.20 -14.25 -8.64
CA ASN A 313 14.01 -13.03 -9.42
C ASN A 313 14.89 -11.86 -8.95
N SER A 314 15.88 -12.11 -8.08
CA SER A 314 16.67 -11.06 -7.42
C SER A 314 17.35 -10.09 -8.39
N ASP A 315 17.77 -10.55 -9.57
CA ASP A 315 18.31 -9.68 -10.62
C ASP A 315 17.27 -8.74 -11.23
N ARG A 316 16.04 -9.22 -11.46
CA ARG A 316 14.93 -8.40 -11.97
C ARG A 316 14.54 -7.32 -10.96
N TYR A 317 14.46 -7.69 -9.68
CA TYR A 317 14.21 -6.74 -8.60
C TYR A 317 15.33 -5.70 -8.48
N ALA A 318 16.59 -6.13 -8.42
CA ALA A 318 17.74 -5.23 -8.29
C ALA A 318 17.82 -4.25 -9.48
N ALA A 319 17.56 -4.72 -10.71
CA ALA A 319 17.54 -3.85 -11.90
C ALA A 319 16.43 -2.79 -11.81
N LEU A 320 15.22 -3.18 -11.43
CA LEU A 320 14.08 -2.27 -11.32
C LEU A 320 14.26 -1.27 -10.17
N ARG A 321 14.68 -1.75 -9.00
CA ARG A 321 14.97 -0.93 -7.81
C ARG A 321 16.09 0.06 -8.09
N ASN A 322 17.21 -0.37 -8.70
CA ASN A 322 18.28 0.54 -9.13
C ASN A 322 17.78 1.62 -10.09
N SER A 323 16.99 1.22 -11.10
CA SER A 323 16.43 2.16 -12.07
C SER A 323 15.57 3.22 -11.39
N ARG A 324 14.75 2.83 -10.41
CA ARG A 324 13.86 3.75 -9.67
C ARG A 324 14.61 4.62 -8.66
N ILE A 325 15.44 4.03 -7.81
CA ILE A 325 16.19 4.76 -6.78
C ILE A 325 17.20 5.70 -7.42
N GLY A 326 17.87 5.28 -8.49
CA GLY A 326 18.85 6.11 -9.21
C GLY A 326 18.25 7.37 -9.84
N ARG A 327 16.93 7.48 -9.91
CA ARG A 327 16.22 8.68 -10.38
C ARG A 327 15.95 9.69 -9.25
N LEU A 328 16.04 9.29 -7.98
CA LEU A 328 15.82 10.18 -6.84
C LEU A 328 16.88 11.29 -6.78
N PRO A 329 16.51 12.50 -6.30
CA PRO A 329 17.46 13.58 -6.12
C PRO A 329 18.51 13.22 -5.06
N ARG A 330 19.67 13.87 -5.13
CA ARG A 330 20.67 13.81 -4.05
C ARG A 330 20.29 14.76 -2.93
N LEU A 331 20.84 14.52 -1.73
CA LEU A 331 20.69 15.44 -0.61
C LEU A 331 21.16 16.86 -1.00
N PRO A 332 20.41 17.90 -0.63
CA PRO A 332 20.86 19.28 -0.76
C PRO A 332 22.17 19.52 0.00
N GLY A 333 23.03 20.41 -0.53
CA GLY A 333 24.31 20.72 0.11
C GLY A 333 24.17 21.39 1.49
N ASP A 334 23.04 22.04 1.73
CA ASP A 334 22.64 22.72 2.98
C ASP A 334 21.85 21.79 3.93
N TRP A 335 21.80 20.48 3.68
CA TRP A 335 21.04 19.54 4.52
C TRP A 335 21.41 19.63 6.01
N GLU A 336 22.70 19.62 6.32
CA GLU A 336 23.21 19.67 7.69
C GLU A 336 23.06 21.06 8.35
N GLU A 337 22.80 22.10 7.55
CA GLU A 337 22.44 23.41 8.08
C GLU A 337 21.00 23.38 8.61
N ASN A 338 20.10 22.69 7.91
CA ASN A 338 18.67 22.63 8.21
C ASN A 338 18.26 21.50 9.18
N TYR A 339 19.05 20.45 9.30
CA TYR A 339 18.76 19.26 10.11
C TYR A 339 19.89 18.96 11.09
N ALA A 340 19.53 18.66 12.34
CA ALA A 340 20.43 18.16 13.36
C ALA A 340 20.30 16.65 13.48
N ARG A 341 21.43 15.93 13.47
CA ARG A 341 21.47 14.49 13.73
C ARG A 341 21.08 14.21 15.18
N LYS A 342 20.24 13.20 15.40
CA LYS A 342 19.98 12.63 16.73
C LYS A 342 20.97 11.49 16.98
N GLU A 343 21.61 11.49 18.15
CA GLU A 343 22.67 10.53 18.48
C GLU A 343 22.12 9.18 18.99
N ASP A 344 20.86 9.13 19.41
CA ASP A 344 20.25 7.90 19.90
C ASP A 344 20.01 6.90 18.74
N PRO A 345 20.45 5.63 18.87
CA PRO A 345 20.23 4.62 17.86
C PRO A 345 18.75 4.20 17.86
N VAL A 346 17.93 4.94 17.13
CA VAL A 346 16.52 4.57 16.86
C VAL A 346 16.43 3.59 15.68
N VAL A 347 17.43 2.74 15.48
CA VAL A 347 17.33 1.68 14.48
C VAL A 347 16.29 0.70 14.99
N ASP A 348 16.52 0.11 16.16
CA ASP A 348 15.66 -0.96 16.68
C ASP A 348 14.18 -0.54 16.74
N ASP A 349 13.82 0.59 17.35
CA ASP A 349 12.40 1.02 17.48
C ASP A 349 11.70 1.40 16.14
N LEU A 350 12.42 1.96 15.17
CA LEU A 350 11.85 2.29 13.84
C LEU A 350 11.84 1.09 12.89
N VAL A 351 12.62 0.06 13.21
CA VAL A 351 12.90 -1.12 12.37
C VAL A 351 12.30 -2.40 12.98
N LEU A 352 11.64 -2.33 14.14
CA LEU A 352 10.95 -3.44 14.83
C LEU A 352 10.15 -4.41 13.93
N PRO A 353 9.51 -4.00 12.82
CA PRO A 353 8.78 -4.91 11.91
C PRO A 353 9.59 -5.44 10.73
N LEU A 354 10.85 -5.00 10.61
CA LEU A 354 11.81 -5.59 9.69
C LEU A 354 12.34 -6.87 10.31
N GLU A 355 12.43 -7.91 9.50
CA GLU A 355 12.88 -9.23 9.95
C GLU A 355 14.35 -9.12 10.38
N ARG A 356 14.57 -9.20 11.69
CA ARG A 356 15.93 -9.29 12.23
C ARG A 356 16.47 -10.67 11.92
N SER A 357 17.41 -10.72 10.98
CA SER A 357 18.12 -11.93 10.63
C SER A 357 18.97 -12.41 11.81
N GLY A 358 19.27 -13.71 11.85
CA GLY A 358 20.04 -14.32 12.95
C GLY A 358 21.46 -13.77 13.11
N ASP A 359 21.97 -13.04 12.10
CA ASP A 359 23.25 -12.32 12.11
C ASP A 359 23.13 -10.88 12.69
N GLY A 360 21.92 -10.46 13.09
CA GLY A 360 21.64 -9.14 13.62
C GLY A 360 21.31 -8.08 12.56
N THR A 361 21.33 -8.42 11.27
CA THR A 361 20.96 -7.52 10.17
C THR A 361 19.44 -7.40 10.05
N TYR A 362 18.93 -6.21 9.72
CA TYR A 362 17.51 -6.02 9.45
C TYR A 362 17.18 -6.21 7.98
N ARG A 363 16.04 -6.84 7.68
CA ARG A 363 15.57 -7.07 6.30
C ARG A 363 14.11 -6.70 6.14
N LEU A 364 13.71 -6.27 4.94
CA LEU A 364 12.29 -6.17 4.60
C LEU A 364 11.62 -7.53 4.81
N SER A 365 10.43 -7.54 5.42
CA SER A 365 9.66 -8.78 5.56
C SER A 365 9.33 -9.37 4.19
N GLU A 366 9.08 -10.68 4.11
CA GLU A 366 8.77 -11.35 2.83
C GLU A 366 7.60 -10.68 2.09
N ALA A 367 6.52 -10.37 2.82
CA ALA A 367 5.32 -9.71 2.28
C ALA A 367 5.61 -8.31 1.71
N MET A 368 6.57 -7.61 2.31
CA MET A 368 6.99 -6.28 1.88
C MET A 368 7.97 -6.34 0.72
N SER A 369 8.96 -7.23 0.79
CA SER A 369 9.99 -7.45 -0.22
C SER A 369 9.38 -7.82 -1.57
N VAL A 370 8.39 -8.73 -1.57
CA VAL A 370 7.76 -9.24 -2.80
C VAL A 370 7.01 -8.16 -3.58
N SER A 371 6.51 -7.13 -2.88
CA SER A 371 5.77 -6.02 -3.45
C SER A 371 6.61 -4.73 -3.58
N GLU A 372 7.86 -4.73 -3.12
CA GLU A 372 8.74 -3.57 -3.19
C GLU A 372 9.57 -3.57 -4.48
N PHE A 373 9.18 -2.70 -5.42
CA PHE A 373 9.86 -2.54 -6.71
C PHE A 373 10.81 -1.35 -6.77
N GLY A 374 10.78 -0.46 -5.79
CA GLY A 374 11.54 0.79 -5.82
C GLY A 374 12.08 1.19 -4.46
N TYR A 375 11.20 1.67 -3.60
CA TYR A 375 11.48 2.19 -2.26
C TYR A 375 10.19 2.59 -1.50
N PHE A 376 9.00 2.48 -2.12
CA PHE A 376 7.79 3.13 -1.59
C PHE A 376 7.29 2.50 -0.30
N ASN A 377 7.19 1.17 -0.27
CA ASN A 377 6.75 0.46 0.91
C ASN A 377 7.72 0.72 2.04
N VAL A 378 9.03 0.68 1.78
CA VAL A 378 10.07 0.96 2.78
C VAL A 378 9.88 2.34 3.40
N LEU A 379 9.70 3.35 2.56
CA LEU A 379 9.57 4.72 3.05
C LEU A 379 8.23 4.99 3.73
N ASN A 380 7.14 4.41 3.24
CA ASN A 380 5.84 4.47 3.91
C ASN A 380 5.90 3.87 5.30
N HIS A 381 6.54 2.70 5.41
CA HIS A 381 6.72 2.03 6.68
C HIS A 381 7.51 2.90 7.66
N ILE A 382 8.64 3.46 7.22
CA ILE A 382 9.47 4.36 8.03
C ILE A 382 8.68 5.62 8.43
N GLN A 383 7.92 6.23 7.51
CA GLN A 383 7.13 7.43 7.81
C GLN A 383 6.01 7.16 8.81
N ALA A 384 5.30 6.04 8.67
CA ALA A 384 4.28 5.63 9.63
C ALA A 384 4.84 5.46 11.06
N ARG A 385 6.13 5.11 11.18
CA ARG A 385 6.83 4.98 12.47
C ARG A 385 7.45 6.28 12.98
N LEU A 386 7.83 7.18 12.07
CA LEU A 386 8.25 8.54 12.43
C LEU A 386 7.08 9.40 12.92
N SER A 387 5.85 9.07 12.54
CA SER A 387 4.65 9.65 13.10
C SER A 387 4.55 9.28 14.58
N GLU A 388 4.54 10.30 15.44
CA GLU A 388 4.49 10.13 16.90
C GLU A 388 3.04 9.92 17.39
N ASN A 389 2.03 10.14 16.52
CA ASN A 389 0.62 9.96 16.85
C ASN A 389 -0.17 9.36 15.66
N PRO A 390 -1.01 8.33 15.87
CA PRO A 390 -1.96 7.84 14.87
C PRO A 390 -2.88 8.93 14.26
N ALA A 391 -2.94 10.13 14.84
CA ALA A 391 -3.60 11.31 14.29
C ALA A 391 -2.81 12.04 13.18
N ASP A 392 -1.52 11.72 12.92
CA ASP A 392 -0.72 12.39 11.87
C ASP A 392 -1.03 11.88 10.44
N ASN A 393 -2.21 11.30 10.24
CA ASN A 393 -2.64 10.83 8.92
C ASN A 393 -2.70 11.97 7.89
N ILE A 394 -2.99 13.21 8.32
CA ILE A 394 -2.92 14.39 7.45
C ILE A 394 -1.51 14.59 6.90
N ASP A 395 -0.47 14.44 7.71
CA ASP A 395 0.92 14.60 7.28
C ASP A 395 1.35 13.47 6.34
N PHE A 396 0.84 12.26 6.56
CA PHE A 396 1.04 11.12 5.66
C PHE A 396 0.36 11.33 4.30
N ILE A 397 -0.90 11.74 4.29
CA ILE A 397 -1.65 12.09 3.07
C ILE A 397 -0.98 13.27 2.35
N THR A 398 -0.54 14.28 3.10
CA THR A 398 0.21 15.43 2.57
C THR A 398 1.48 14.98 1.89
N SER A 399 2.26 14.10 2.53
CA SER A 399 3.52 13.58 1.99
C SER A 399 3.31 12.82 0.67
N TRP A 400 2.23 12.05 0.55
CA TRP A 400 1.91 11.37 -0.71
C TRP A 400 1.35 12.31 -1.78
N LEU A 401 0.36 13.15 -1.45
CA LEU A 401 -0.21 14.12 -2.38
C LEU A 401 0.89 14.99 -2.97
N THR A 402 1.72 15.53 -2.08
CA THR A 402 2.80 16.40 -2.48
C THR A 402 3.97 15.64 -3.09
N GLY A 403 4.09 14.35 -2.83
CA GLY A 403 5.20 13.47 -3.16
C GLY A 403 6.31 13.52 -2.10
N TYR A 404 6.96 12.39 -1.84
CA TYR A 404 7.88 12.27 -0.72
C TYR A 404 9.15 13.12 -0.86
N LYS A 405 9.64 13.66 0.27
CA LYS A 405 10.97 14.30 0.39
C LYS A 405 12.04 13.24 0.56
N VAL A 406 12.37 12.56 -0.55
CA VAL A 406 13.30 11.42 -0.56
C VAL A 406 14.53 11.76 -1.37
N TYR A 407 15.66 11.37 -0.83
CA TYR A 407 16.96 11.52 -1.47
C TYR A 407 17.67 10.18 -1.52
N ALA A 408 18.46 9.96 -2.56
CA ALA A 408 19.27 8.78 -2.72
C ALA A 408 20.72 9.13 -3.04
N MET A 409 21.65 8.38 -2.45
CA MET A 409 23.06 8.43 -2.77
C MET A 409 23.60 7.01 -2.95
N PRO A 410 24.36 6.72 -4.02
CA PRO A 410 24.98 5.41 -4.17
C PRO A 410 26.03 5.22 -3.08
N ALA A 411 25.99 4.06 -2.41
CA ALA A 411 26.95 3.66 -1.38
C ALA A 411 27.76 2.41 -1.76
N GLY A 412 27.36 1.71 -2.83
CA GLY A 412 28.06 0.55 -3.38
C GLY A 412 27.29 -0.07 -4.54
N LYS A 413 27.73 -1.24 -5.01
CA LYS A 413 26.96 -2.02 -6.00
C LYS A 413 25.69 -2.54 -5.34
N ASP A 414 24.52 -2.18 -5.89
CA ASP A 414 23.20 -2.52 -5.33
C ASP A 414 23.00 -2.02 -3.89
N VAL A 415 23.77 -1.01 -3.45
CA VAL A 415 23.67 -0.43 -2.11
C VAL A 415 23.44 1.06 -2.22
N TRP A 416 22.34 1.52 -1.64
CA TRP A 416 21.91 2.92 -1.65
C TRP A 416 21.75 3.44 -0.24
N ARG A 417 22.21 4.67 -0.01
CA ARG A 417 21.78 5.45 1.15
C ARG A 417 20.54 6.23 0.77
N LEU A 418 19.43 5.92 1.44
CA LEU A 418 18.17 6.63 1.30
C LEU A 418 17.97 7.56 2.48
N THR A 419 17.47 8.76 2.22
CA THR A 419 17.07 9.71 3.26
C THR A 419 15.66 10.20 2.96
N THR A 420 14.73 10.00 3.90
CA THR A 420 13.34 10.47 3.80
C THR A 420 13.04 11.51 4.87
N GLY A 421 12.35 12.58 4.51
CA GLY A 421 11.81 13.56 5.44
C GLY A 421 10.31 13.36 5.72
N PHE A 422 9.89 13.62 6.95
CA PHE A 422 8.50 13.61 7.40
C PHE A 422 8.28 14.73 8.43
N GLY A 423 7.52 15.77 8.07
CA GLY A 423 7.33 16.95 8.92
C GLY A 423 8.67 17.57 9.36
N SER A 424 8.88 17.65 10.69
CA SER A 424 10.13 18.12 11.31
C SER A 424 11.19 17.03 11.46
N LEU A 425 10.93 15.79 11.05
CA LEU A 425 11.83 14.66 11.20
C LEU A 425 12.39 14.24 9.84
N ALA A 426 13.54 13.58 9.86
CA ALA A 426 14.02 12.82 8.72
C ALA A 426 14.75 11.56 9.20
N PHE A 427 14.81 10.55 8.34
CA PHE A 427 15.48 9.29 8.61
C PHE A 427 16.32 8.90 7.41
N SER A 428 17.57 8.54 7.66
CA SER A 428 18.49 8.02 6.66
C SER A 428 18.87 6.59 6.99
N PHE A 429 18.96 5.72 5.98
CA PHE A 429 19.41 4.34 6.13
C PHE A 429 20.15 3.88 4.88
N THR A 430 20.98 2.85 5.03
CA THR A 430 21.59 2.13 3.92
C THR A 430 20.72 0.92 3.59
N TRP A 431 20.46 0.68 2.31
CA TRP A 431 19.70 -0.47 1.83
C TRP A 431 20.43 -1.20 0.71
N ASN A 432 20.66 -2.49 0.90
CA ASN A 432 21.06 -3.41 -0.16
C ASN A 432 19.80 -3.88 -0.89
N ILE A 433 19.56 -3.34 -2.07
CA ILE A 433 18.32 -3.54 -2.83
C ILE A 433 18.20 -4.94 -3.44
N ARG A 434 19.27 -5.75 -3.37
CA ARG A 434 19.30 -7.12 -3.86
C ARG A 434 18.97 -8.11 -2.75
N THR A 435 19.49 -7.87 -1.54
CA THR A 435 19.30 -8.77 -0.39
C THR A 435 18.24 -8.29 0.58
N ASP A 436 17.71 -7.09 0.37
CA ASP A 436 16.82 -6.38 1.27
C ASP A 436 17.39 -6.04 2.65
N ALA A 437 18.71 -6.15 2.82
CA ALA A 437 19.39 -5.78 4.05
C ALA A 437 19.37 -4.25 4.27
N ILE A 438 19.00 -3.83 5.48
CA ILE A 438 18.93 -2.44 5.93
C ILE A 438 19.88 -2.23 7.10
N SER A 439 20.69 -1.17 7.03
CA SER A 439 21.69 -0.82 8.04
C SER A 439 21.83 0.70 8.21
N ASP A 440 22.65 1.12 9.19
CA ASP A 440 23.07 2.51 9.39
C ASP A 440 21.92 3.53 9.51
N GLY A 441 20.83 3.13 10.17
CA GLY A 441 19.69 4.01 10.41
C GLY A 441 20.06 5.20 11.30
N VAL A 442 19.76 6.41 10.84
CA VAL A 442 20.05 7.68 11.54
C VAL A 442 18.83 8.60 11.46
N ARG A 443 18.36 9.07 12.63
CA ARG A 443 17.28 10.06 12.73
C ARG A 443 17.86 11.48 12.75
N TYR A 444 17.13 12.39 12.13
CA TYR A 444 17.39 13.82 12.10
C TYR A 444 16.15 14.59 12.56
N THR A 445 16.36 15.76 13.12
CA THR A 445 15.31 16.73 13.44
C THR A 445 15.63 18.07 12.81
N ARG A 446 14.64 18.69 12.17
CA ARG A 446 14.75 20.02 11.57
C ARG A 446 15.11 21.01 12.67
N LYS A 447 16.13 21.84 12.45
CA LYS A 447 16.50 22.90 13.38
C LYS A 447 15.37 23.94 13.40
N PRO A 448 15.05 24.53 14.57
CA PRO A 448 14.14 25.67 14.62
C PRO A 448 14.72 26.81 13.77
N LEU A 449 13.83 27.48 13.02
CA LEU A 449 14.16 28.64 12.20
C LEU A 449 14.64 29.83 13.04
#